data_AF-A0A3M7R781-F1
#
_entry.id   AF-A0A3M7R781-F1
#
_cell.length_a   1.000
_cell.length_b   1.000
_cell.length_c   1.000
_cell.angle_alpha   90.00
_cell.angle_beta   90.00
_cell.angle_gamma   90.00
#
_symmetry.space_group_name_H-M   'P 1'
#
loop_
_entity.id
_entity.type
_entity.pdbx_description
1 polymer ?
#
loop_
_entity_poly.entity_id
_entity_poly.type
_entity_poly.pdbx_seq_one_letter_code
_entity_poly.pdbx_strand_id
1 'polypeptide(L)'
;MGLLTGAVLIVKNLQPAIDKIIDFCKTWDFAINVSKTCYTTFTTAGQRKNYHKNYKLKLTVLDSEIPLDANPTFLGIKLDPKLSFKPHLQDLENKLTSKTSLMNF
;
A
#
# COMPACT_ATOMS: atom_id res chain seq x y z
N MET A 1 -9.04 -3.11 24.96
CA MET A 1 -10.12 -3.84 24.25
C MET A 1 -10.65 -3.14 22.99
N GLY A 2 -10.43 -1.84 22.76
CA GLY A 2 -11.02 -1.10 21.62
C GLY A 2 -10.32 -1.18 20.24
N LEU A 3 -9.10 -1.73 20.15
CA LEU A 3 -8.37 -1.85 18.86
C LEU A 3 -8.87 -3.02 17.99
N LEU A 4 -9.38 -4.09 18.61
CA LEU A 4 -9.86 -5.28 17.91
C LEU A 4 -11.19 -5.02 17.18
N THR A 5 -12.06 -4.19 17.73
CA THR A 5 -13.36 -3.85 17.13
C THR A 5 -13.22 -2.95 15.89
N GLY A 6 -12.28 -2.01 15.91
CA GLY A 6 -12.02 -1.12 14.77
C GLY A 6 -11.47 -1.85 13.53
N ALA A 7 -10.46 -2.70 13.71
CA ALA A 7 -9.90 -3.49 12.60
C ALA A 7 -10.94 -4.43 11.97
N VAL A 8 -11.79 -5.05 12.80
CA VAL A 8 -12.90 -5.89 12.33
C VAL A 8 -13.90 -5.08 11.51
N LEU A 9 -14.26 -3.88 11.94
CA LEU A 9 -15.17 -3.01 11.19
C LEU A 9 -14.56 -2.56 9.84
N ILE A 10 -13.26 -2.24 9.83
CA ILE A 10 -12.56 -1.86 8.59
C ILE A 10 -12.59 -3.01 7.59
N VAL A 11 -12.22 -4.23 8.00
CA VAL A 11 -12.25 -5.41 7.11
C VAL A 11 -13.67 -5.70 6.61
N LYS A 12 -14.69 -5.58 7.48
CA LYS A 12 -16.10 -5.76 7.09
C LYS A 12 -16.58 -4.79 6.01
N ASN A 13 -15.95 -3.63 5.86
CA ASN A 13 -16.29 -2.66 4.82
C ASN A 13 -15.37 -2.78 3.59
N LEU A 14 -14.07 -3.02 3.80
CA LEU A 14 -13.09 -3.09 2.72
C LEU A 14 -13.23 -4.38 1.90
N GLN A 15 -13.47 -5.54 2.54
CA GLN A 15 -13.55 -6.79 1.79
C GLN A 15 -14.72 -6.77 0.79
N PRO A 16 -15.96 -6.37 1.15
CA PRO A 16 -17.03 -6.23 0.16
C PRO A 16 -16.73 -5.20 -0.95
N ALA A 17 -15.93 -4.17 -0.67
CA ALA A 17 -15.51 -3.23 -1.70
C ALA A 17 -14.51 -3.86 -2.68
N ILE A 18 -13.57 -4.68 -2.18
CA ILE A 18 -12.66 -5.47 -3.00
C ILE A 18 -13.44 -6.47 -3.85
N ASP A 19 -14.44 -7.15 -3.27
CA ASP A 19 -15.27 -8.12 -3.98
C ASP A 19 -16.02 -7.47 -5.15
N LYS A 20 -16.57 -6.25 -4.95
CA LYS A 20 -17.17 -5.47 -6.04
C LYS A 20 -16.19 -5.11 -7.15
N ILE A 21 -14.93 -4.82 -6.82
CA ILE A 21 -13.87 -4.57 -7.83
C ILE A 21 -13.58 -5.85 -8.60
N ILE A 22 -13.52 -7.01 -7.92
CA ILE A 22 -13.34 -8.31 -8.56
C ILE A 22 -14.49 -8.59 -9.52
N ASP A 23 -15.73 -8.38 -9.12
CA ASP A 23 -16.92 -8.60 -9.95
C ASP A 23 -16.96 -7.65 -11.16
N PHE A 24 -16.57 -6.39 -10.96
CA PHE A 24 -16.38 -5.44 -12.06
C PHE A 24 -15.33 -5.96 -13.04
N CYS A 25 -14.13 -6.33 -12.56
CA CYS A 25 -13.07 -6.84 -13.42
C CYS A 25 -13.52 -8.09 -14.20
N LYS A 26 -14.23 -9.03 -13.56
CA LYS A 26 -14.78 -10.21 -14.21
C LYS A 26 -15.80 -9.87 -15.30
N THR A 27 -16.70 -8.92 -15.02
CA THR A 27 -17.77 -8.50 -15.96
C THR A 27 -17.19 -7.90 -17.24
N TRP A 28 -16.07 -7.18 -17.11
CA TRP A 28 -15.42 -6.47 -18.22
C TRP A 28 -14.19 -7.19 -18.76
N ASP A 29 -13.98 -8.45 -18.39
CA ASP A 29 -12.85 -9.30 -18.81
C ASP A 29 -11.46 -8.69 -18.52
N PHE A 30 -11.34 -7.98 -17.39
CA PHE A 30 -10.07 -7.48 -16.87
C PHE A 30 -9.42 -8.48 -15.93
N ALA A 31 -8.12 -8.74 -16.13
CA ALA A 31 -7.31 -9.56 -15.24
C ALA A 31 -6.69 -8.73 -14.10
N ILE A 32 -6.95 -9.14 -12.84
CA ILE A 32 -6.29 -8.56 -11.67
C ILE A 32 -4.93 -9.25 -11.46
N ASN A 33 -3.85 -8.47 -11.41
CA ASN A 33 -2.54 -9.00 -11.08
C ASN A 33 -2.33 -9.04 -9.56
N VAL A 34 -2.60 -10.19 -8.97
CA VAL A 34 -2.45 -10.44 -7.53
C VAL A 34 -1.04 -10.10 -7.03
N SER A 35 0.00 -10.46 -7.80
CA SER A 35 1.40 -10.21 -7.40
C SER A 35 1.77 -8.72 -7.32
N LYS A 36 1.02 -7.85 -7.99
CA LYS A 36 1.18 -6.38 -7.95
C LYS A 36 0.18 -5.69 -7.03
N THR A 37 -0.67 -6.45 -6.34
CA THR A 37 -1.68 -5.90 -5.43
C THR A 37 -1.13 -5.90 -4.01
N CYS A 38 -1.23 -4.76 -3.34
CA CYS A 38 -0.87 -4.58 -1.94
C CYS A 38 -1.81 -3.55 -1.31
N TYR A 39 -1.77 -3.40 0.00
CA TYR A 39 -2.41 -2.27 0.69
C TYR A 39 -1.42 -1.60 1.64
N THR A 40 -1.72 -0.36 1.99
CA THR A 40 -1.06 0.36 3.07
C THR A 40 -2.10 0.98 3.99
N THR A 41 -1.76 1.10 5.27
CA THR A 41 -2.61 1.77 6.27
C THR A 41 -2.00 3.10 6.65
N PHE A 42 -2.72 4.20 6.45
CA PHE A 42 -2.28 5.52 6.86
C PHE A 42 -2.52 5.75 8.35
N THR A 43 -1.55 6.36 9.01
CA THR A 43 -1.57 6.62 10.45
C THR A 43 -0.84 7.92 10.75
N THR A 44 -1.28 8.65 11.78
CA THR A 44 -0.62 9.89 12.21
C THR A 44 0.80 9.66 12.72
N ALA A 45 1.07 8.47 13.27
CA ALA A 45 2.38 8.09 13.82
C ALA A 45 3.39 7.59 12.77
N GLY A 46 2.93 7.28 11.55
CA GLY A 46 3.73 6.67 10.49
C GLY A 46 4.16 5.22 10.79
N GLN A 47 5.21 4.75 10.11
CA GLN A 47 5.75 3.40 10.25
C GLN A 47 6.58 3.23 11.54
N ARG A 48 5.92 3.06 12.68
CA ARG A 48 6.58 2.68 13.96
C ARG A 48 6.93 1.18 13.96
N LYS A 49 7.76 0.72 14.93
CA LYS A 49 8.21 -0.69 15.05
C LYS A 49 7.08 -1.73 14.94
N ASN A 50 5.90 -1.43 15.50
CA ASN A 50 4.76 -2.35 15.52
C ASN A 50 3.77 -2.13 14.36
N TYR A 51 4.13 -1.38 13.30
CA TYR A 51 3.22 -1.05 12.20
C TYR A 51 2.60 -2.29 11.56
N HIS A 52 3.44 -3.23 11.12
CA HIS A 52 2.99 -4.48 10.51
C HIS A 52 2.18 -5.36 11.47
N LYS A 53 2.40 -5.25 12.79
CA LYS A 53 1.64 -6.01 13.78
C LYS A 53 0.27 -5.36 14.04
N ASN A 54 0.23 -4.04 14.14
CA ASN A 54 -0.94 -3.30 14.61
C ASN A 54 -1.93 -2.98 13.48
N TYR A 55 -1.45 -2.86 12.24
CA TYR A 55 -2.24 -2.42 11.10
C TYR A 55 -2.36 -3.48 10.01
N LYS A 56 -1.94 -4.72 10.28
CA LYS A 56 -2.23 -5.83 9.37
C LYS A 56 -3.72 -6.15 9.40
N LEU A 57 -4.36 -6.00 8.25
CA LEU A 57 -5.71 -6.41 7.93
C LEU A 57 -5.68 -7.75 7.19
N LYS A 58 -6.66 -8.61 7.48
CA LYS A 58 -6.87 -9.85 6.75
C LYS A 58 -7.79 -9.56 5.56
N LEU A 59 -7.20 -9.19 4.43
CA LEU A 59 -7.88 -8.88 3.17
C LEU A 59 -7.45 -9.88 2.10
N THR A 60 -8.37 -10.25 1.22
CA THR A 60 -8.12 -11.22 0.15
C THR A 60 -8.54 -10.70 -1.22
N VAL A 61 -7.80 -11.07 -2.27
CA VAL A 61 -8.13 -10.84 -3.67
C VAL A 61 -7.89 -12.14 -4.44
N LEU A 62 -8.90 -12.64 -5.17
CA LEU A 62 -8.83 -13.92 -5.90
C LEU A 62 -8.21 -15.04 -5.02
N ASP A 63 -8.77 -15.24 -3.83
CA ASP A 63 -8.35 -16.24 -2.82
C ASP A 63 -6.92 -16.09 -2.27
N SER A 64 -6.22 -15.01 -2.60
CA SER A 64 -4.87 -14.70 -2.12
C SER A 64 -4.88 -13.57 -1.09
N GLU A 65 -4.08 -13.67 -0.03
CA GLU A 65 -3.93 -12.58 0.95
C GLU A 65 -3.24 -11.37 0.30
N ILE A 66 -3.84 -10.18 0.45
CA ILE A 66 -3.21 -8.94 -0.01
C ILE A 66 -2.14 -8.56 1.02
N PRO A 67 -0.86 -8.37 0.65
CA PRO A 67 0.18 -8.00 1.59
C PRO A 67 0.08 -6.53 2.02
N LEU A 68 0.45 -6.25 3.28
CA LEU A 68 0.69 -4.91 3.78
C LEU A 68 2.08 -4.44 3.34
N ASP A 69 2.11 -3.38 2.53
CA ASP A 69 3.33 -2.65 2.19
C ASP A 69 3.29 -1.27 2.88
N ALA A 70 4.35 -0.93 3.62
CA ALA A 70 4.45 0.38 4.24
C ALA A 70 4.76 1.48 3.21
N ASN A 71 5.44 1.16 2.11
CA ASN A 71 5.88 2.14 1.12
C ASN A 71 5.50 1.75 -0.32
N PRO A 72 4.21 1.51 -0.60
CA PRO A 72 3.78 1.11 -1.93
C PRO A 72 4.05 2.23 -2.94
N THR A 73 4.35 1.83 -4.17
CA THR A 73 4.47 2.76 -5.29
C THR A 73 3.20 2.72 -6.13
N PHE A 74 2.50 3.85 -6.20
CA PHE A 74 1.30 4.01 -7.01
C PHE A 74 1.54 5.10 -8.06
N LEU A 75 1.42 4.72 -9.33
CA LEU A 75 1.63 5.62 -10.49
C LEU A 75 2.97 6.40 -10.42
N GLY A 76 4.04 5.74 -9.95
CA GLY A 76 5.38 6.32 -9.82
C GLY A 76 5.59 7.15 -8.54
N ILE A 77 4.55 7.36 -7.73
CA ILE A 77 4.63 8.06 -6.45
C ILE A 77 4.78 7.01 -5.34
N LYS A 78 5.83 7.16 -4.51
CA LYS A 78 6.05 6.29 -3.36
C LYS A 78 5.35 6.87 -2.15
N LEU A 79 4.37 6.13 -1.65
CA LEU A 79 3.61 6.54 -0.48
C LEU A 79 4.35 6.11 0.80
N ASP A 80 3.96 6.70 1.92
CA ASP A 80 4.39 6.24 3.24
C ASP A 80 3.22 6.33 4.23
N PRO A 81 3.24 5.61 5.36
CA PRO A 81 2.08 5.54 6.23
C PRO A 81 1.73 6.88 6.88
N LYS A 82 2.64 7.85 6.90
CA LYS A 82 2.41 9.22 7.40
C LYS A 82 2.00 10.19 6.28
N LEU A 83 2.00 9.76 5.02
CA LEU A 83 1.83 10.60 3.84
C LEU A 83 2.80 11.79 3.83
N SER A 84 4.03 11.57 4.31
CA SER A 84 5.06 12.61 4.33
C SER A 84 5.82 12.75 3.02
N PHE A 85 5.70 11.76 2.12
CA PHE A 85 6.45 11.61 0.86
C PHE A 85 7.97 11.60 1.02
N LYS A 86 8.48 11.44 2.26
CA LYS A 86 9.93 11.45 2.53
C LYS A 86 10.68 10.37 1.73
N PRO A 87 10.23 9.10 1.69
CA PRO A 87 10.92 8.08 0.91
C PRO A 87 10.91 8.40 -0.59
N HIS A 88 9.82 8.99 -1.09
CA HIS A 88 9.75 9.41 -2.50
C HIS A 88 10.76 10.52 -2.82
N LEU A 89 10.87 11.53 -1.97
CA LEU A 89 11.83 12.62 -2.12
C LEU A 89 13.27 12.13 -2.04
N GLN A 90 13.58 11.20 -1.13
CA GLN A 90 14.88 10.55 -1.04
C GLN A 90 15.23 9.77 -2.31
N ASP A 91 14.26 9.00 -2.84
CA ASP A 91 14.45 8.26 -4.09
C ASP A 91 14.68 9.22 -5.28
N LEU A 92 14.01 10.37 -5.29
CA LEU A 92 14.20 11.41 -6.30
C LEU A 92 15.59 12.05 -6.18
N GLU A 93 15.99 12.44 -4.97
CA GLU A 93 17.31 13.02 -4.69
C GLU A 93 18.43 12.07 -5.13
N ASN A 94 18.35 10.79 -4.75
CA ASN A 94 19.33 9.77 -5.15
C ASN A 94 19.43 9.62 -6.67
N LYS A 95 18.29 9.64 -7.37
CA LYS A 95 18.26 9.59 -8.86
C LYS A 95 18.92 10.82 -9.48
N LEU A 96 18.72 12.01 -8.90
CA LEU A 96 19.31 13.25 -9.40
C LEU A 96 20.82 13.27 -9.14
N THR A 97 21.26 12.98 -7.91
CA THR A 97 22.68 12.95 -7.53
C THR A 97 23.48 11.96 -8.37
N SER A 98 22.93 10.77 -8.64
CA SER A 98 23.56 9.77 -9.50
C SER A 98 23.80 10.31 -10.91
N LYS A 99 22.85 11.07 -11.48
CA LYS A 99 23.00 11.68 -12.81
C LYS A 99 23.99 12.84 -12.82
N THR A 100 23.96 13.70 -11.80
CA THR A 100 24.89 14.84 -11.70
C THR A 100 26.33 14.37 -11.58
N SER A 101 26.59 13.28 -10.83
CA SER A 101 27.94 12.71 -10.73
C SER A 101 28.50 12.21 -12.07
N LEU A 102 27.64 11.86 -13.02
CA LEU A 102 28.01 11.47 -14.38
C LEU A 102 28.15 12.67 -15.33
N MET A 103 27.68 13.86 -14.95
CA MET A 103 27.80 15.08 -15.78
C MET A 103 29.01 15.93 -15.37
N ASN A 104 29.51 15.77 -14.15
CA ASN A 104 30.70 16.45 -13.64
C ASN A 104 32.00 15.72 -14.05
N PHE A 105 32.15 15.41 -15.34
CA PHE A 105 33.45 15.00 -15.92
C PHE A 105 34.36 16.20 -16.13
#